data_AF-A0A7W1ZY20-F1
#
_entry.id   AF-A0A7W1ZY20-F1
#
_cell.length_a   1.000
_cell.length_b   1.000
_cell.length_c   1.000
_cell.angle_alpha   90.00
_cell.angle_beta   90.00
_cell.angle_gamma   90.00
#
_symmetry.space_group_name_H-M   'P 1'
#
loop_
_entity.id
_entity.type
_entity.pdbx_description
1 polymer ?
#
loop_
_entity_poly.entity_id
_entity_poly.type
_entity_poly.pdbx_seq_one_letter_code
_entity_poly.pdbx_strand_id
1 'polypeptide(L)'
;MDAAQKTYDIPKFKEQYENFIGGEWVAPKSGEYFENTSPVDGKPFTRIARSTEADIELALDAAHKAAPEWNNSSATTRSNL
;
A
#
# COMPACT_ATOMS: atom_id res chain seq x y z
N MET A 1 -12.51 -19.35 29.76
CA MET A 1 -11.07 -19.20 29.46
C MET A 1 -10.88 -17.73 29.17
N ASP A 2 -10.40 -17.00 30.18
CA ASP A 2 -10.34 -15.55 30.19
C ASP A 2 -9.41 -15.04 29.08
N ALA A 3 -9.94 -14.17 28.23
CA ALA A 3 -9.12 -13.42 27.30
C ALA A 3 -8.25 -12.48 28.14
N ALA A 4 -6.94 -12.77 28.21
CA ALA A 4 -5.98 -11.92 28.89
C ALA A 4 -6.21 -10.45 28.52
N GLN A 5 -6.44 -9.62 29.53
CA GLN A 5 -6.75 -8.22 29.37
C GLN A 5 -5.55 -7.52 28.74
N LYS A 6 -5.68 -7.09 27.48
CA LYS A 6 -4.62 -6.38 26.75
C LYS A 6 -4.30 -5.08 27.50
N THR A 7 -3.06 -4.94 27.97
CA THR A 7 -2.54 -3.77 28.71
C THR A 7 -1.99 -2.66 27.81
N TYR A 8 -2.23 -2.77 26.49
CA TYR A 8 -1.71 -1.88 25.47
C TYR A 8 -2.81 -1.50 24.47
N ASP A 9 -2.77 -0.25 24.02
CA ASP A 9 -3.68 0.24 22.98
C ASP A 9 -3.30 -0.33 21.62
N ILE A 10 -4.27 -0.94 20.94
CA ILE A 10 -4.09 -1.43 19.56
C ILE A 10 -4.25 -0.23 18.61
N PRO A 11 -3.30 0.01 17.69
CA PRO A 11 -3.47 1.06 16.70
C PRO A 11 -4.72 0.82 15.84
N LYS A 12 -5.39 1.91 15.44
CA LYS A 12 -6.51 1.83 14.50
C LYS A 12 -5.96 1.80 13.07
N PHE A 13 -6.28 0.74 12.35
CA PHE A 13 -5.93 0.57 10.94
C PHE A 13 -7.17 0.78 10.06
N LYS A 14 -6.96 1.10 8.77
CA LYS A 14 -8.06 1.09 7.79
C LYS A 14 -8.46 -0.36 7.52
N GLU A 15 -9.73 -0.57 7.15
CA GLU A 15 -10.23 -1.91 6.81
C GLU A 15 -9.61 -2.46 5.53
N GLN A 16 -9.22 -1.58 4.60
CA GLN A 16 -8.54 -1.93 3.36
C GLN A 16 -7.57 -0.85 2.91
N TYR A 17 -6.57 -1.26 2.14
CA TYR A 17 -5.64 -0.39 1.44
C TYR A 17 -5.59 -0.74 -0.05
N GLU A 18 -5.56 0.30 -0.87
CA GLU A 18 -5.50 0.23 -2.33
C GLU A 18 -4.04 0.27 -2.81
N ASN A 19 -3.82 0.00 -4.10
CA ASN A 19 -2.53 0.31 -4.73
C ASN A 19 -2.34 1.83 -4.79
N PHE A 20 -1.10 2.30 -4.73
CA PHE A 20 -0.79 3.70 -4.98
C PHE A 20 0.01 3.82 -6.27
N ILE A 21 -0.64 4.23 -7.35
CA ILE A 21 -0.09 4.24 -8.70
C ILE A 21 -0.29 5.61 -9.32
N GLY A 22 0.78 6.22 -9.84
CA GLY A 22 0.71 7.51 -10.53
C GLY A 22 0.24 8.69 -9.66
N GLY A 23 0.36 8.59 -8.34
CA GLY A 23 -0.10 9.62 -7.40
C GLY A 23 -1.53 9.42 -6.89
N GLU A 24 -2.19 8.31 -7.24
CA GLU A 24 -3.58 8.03 -6.88
C GLU A 24 -3.74 6.68 -6.18
N TRP A 25 -4.77 6.57 -5.34
CA TRP A 25 -5.19 5.30 -4.74
C TRP A 25 -6.10 4.53 -5.72
N VAL A 26 -5.66 3.37 -6.17
CA VAL A 26 -6.28 2.57 -7.24
C VAL A 26 -6.57 1.16 -6.74
N ALA A 27 -7.81 0.72 -6.86
CA ALA A 27 -8.18 -0.66 -6.54
C ALA A 27 -7.46 -1.64 -7.50
N PRO A 28 -7.10 -2.86 -7.03
CA PRO A 28 -6.47 -3.85 -7.88
C PRO A 28 -7.38 -4.21 -9.05
N LYS A 29 -6.81 -4.39 -10.24
CA LYS A 29 -7.56 -4.70 -11.46
C LYS A 29 -8.37 -5.98 -11.36
N SER A 30 -7.89 -6.96 -10.60
CA SER A 30 -8.60 -8.21 -10.31
C SER A 30 -9.76 -8.03 -9.31
N GLY A 31 -9.79 -6.93 -8.56
CA GLY A 31 -10.69 -6.73 -7.41
C GLY A 31 -10.35 -7.60 -6.20
N GLU A 32 -9.26 -8.37 -6.25
CA GLU A 32 -8.88 -9.28 -5.17
C GLU A 32 -8.07 -8.59 -4.08
N TYR A 33 -8.30 -9.00 -2.84
CA TYR A 33 -7.55 -8.55 -1.66
C TYR A 33 -7.20 -9.77 -0.79
N PHE A 34 -6.20 -9.63 0.06
CA PHE A 34 -5.90 -10.61 1.08
C PHE A 34 -5.81 -10.01 2.47
N GLU A 35 -6.15 -10.83 3.46
CA GLU A 35 -6.10 -10.44 4.86
C GLU A 35 -4.66 -10.34 5.34
N ASN A 36 -4.35 -9.24 6.03
CA ASN A 36 -3.10 -9.08 6.75
C ASN A 36 -3.30 -9.51 8.21
N THR A 37 -2.74 -10.66 8.54
CA THR A 37 -2.89 -11.29 9.85
C THR A 37 -1.85 -10.77 10.82
N SER A 38 -2.31 -10.32 11.99
CA SER A 38 -1.45 -9.86 13.08
C SER A 38 -0.60 -11.01 13.63
N PRO A 39 0.74 -10.85 13.77
CA PRO A 39 1.57 -11.85 14.42
C PRO A 39 1.37 -11.91 15.94
N VAL A 40 0.66 -10.94 16.53
CA VAL A 40 0.47 -10.84 17.98
C VAL A 40 -0.68 -11.73 18.47
N ASP A 41 -1.77 -11.80 17.71
CA ASP A 41 -2.99 -12.51 18.11
C ASP A 41 -3.60 -13.37 17.00
N GLY A 42 -2.95 -13.45 15.83
CA GLY A 42 -3.38 -14.30 14.72
C GLY A 42 -4.67 -13.85 14.04
N LYS A 43 -5.17 -12.64 14.34
CA LYS A 43 -6.40 -12.10 13.77
C LYS A 43 -6.10 -11.16 12.60
N PRO A 44 -6.94 -11.15 11.55
CA PRO A 44 -6.80 -10.16 10.48
C PRO A 44 -7.11 -8.77 11.02
N PHE A 45 -6.26 -7.78 10.69
CA PHE A 45 -6.45 -6.40 11.11
C PHE A 45 -6.68 -5.42 9.95
N THR A 46 -6.37 -5.83 8.73
CA THR A 46 -6.66 -5.06 7.50
C THR A 46 -6.63 -5.97 6.28
N ARG A 47 -7.07 -5.46 5.13
CA ARG A 47 -6.94 -6.10 3.82
C ARG A 47 -6.03 -5.28 2.91
N ILE A 48 -5.21 -5.97 2.12
CA ILE A 48 -4.33 -5.32 1.15
C ILE A 48 -4.57 -5.86 -0.25
N ALA A 49 -4.46 -4.97 -1.24
CA ALA A 49 -4.68 -5.30 -2.65
C ALA A 49 -3.80 -6.48 -3.08
N ARG A 50 -4.42 -7.48 -3.73
CA ARG A 50 -3.70 -8.59 -4.36
C ARG A 50 -3.42 -8.21 -5.80
N SER A 51 -2.39 -7.40 -5.98
CA SER A 51 -1.99 -6.90 -7.29
C SER A 51 -1.55 -8.01 -8.22
N THR A 52 -1.94 -7.85 -9.47
CA THR A 52 -1.64 -8.78 -10.57
C THR A 52 -0.69 -8.14 -11.58
N GLU A 53 -0.30 -8.88 -12.61
CA GLU A 53 0.48 -8.36 -13.73
C GLU A 53 -0.11 -7.06 -14.31
N ALA A 54 -1.44 -6.98 -14.45
CA ALA A 54 -2.10 -5.79 -14.98
C ALA A 54 -1.91 -4.53 -14.10
N ASP A 55 -1.84 -4.70 -12.77
CA ASP A 55 -1.56 -3.60 -11.85
C ASP A 55 -0.09 -3.17 -11.94
N ILE A 56 0.82 -4.13 -12.15
CA ILE A 56 2.25 -3.88 -12.34
C ILE A 56 2.49 -3.10 -13.63
N GLU A 57 1.88 -3.50 -14.74
CA GLU A 57 2.00 -2.77 -16.02
C GLU A 57 1.48 -1.33 -15.88
N LEU A 58 0.35 -1.12 -15.19
CA LEU A 58 -0.15 0.23 -14.91
C LEU A 58 0.84 1.07 -14.08
N ALA A 59 1.49 0.44 -13.10
CA ALA A 59 2.51 1.10 -12.29
C ALA A 59 3.77 1.44 -13.09
N LEU A 60 4.20 0.55 -13.99
CA LEU A 60 5.34 0.78 -14.87
C LEU A 60 5.06 1.88 -15.89
N ASP A 61 3.87 1.91 -16.49
CA ASP A 61 3.45 2.99 -17.39
C ASP A 61 3.48 4.35 -16.68
N ALA A 62 2.96 4.42 -15.45
CA ALA A 62 3.00 5.64 -14.65
C ALA A 62 4.44 6.04 -14.30
N ALA A 63 5.30 5.09 -13.95
CA ALA A 63 6.70 5.33 -13.62
C ALA A 63 7.48 5.84 -14.85
N HIS A 64 7.33 5.19 -16.02
CA HIS A 64 7.96 5.61 -17.26
C HIS A 64 7.48 6.98 -17.72
N LYS A 65 6.21 7.33 -17.50
CA LYS A 65 5.68 8.66 -17.78
C LYS A 65 6.32 9.74 -16.90
N ALA A 66 6.58 9.45 -15.62
CA ALA A 66 7.18 10.39 -14.68
C ALA A 66 8.72 10.48 -14.80
N ALA A 67 9.37 9.41 -15.29
CA ALA A 67 10.82 9.29 -15.30
C ALA A 67 11.55 10.44 -16.02
N PRO A 68 11.13 10.95 -17.20
CA PRO A 68 11.83 12.04 -17.87
C PRO A 68 11.91 13.31 -17.02
N GLU A 69 10.82 13.70 -16.37
CA GLU A 69 10.79 14.90 -15.53
C GLU A 69 11.64 14.70 -14.27
N TRP A 70 11.45 13.56 -13.59
CA TRP A 70 12.19 13.25 -12.36
C TRP A 70 13.70 13.14 -12.60
N ASN A 71 14.13 12.45 -13.65
CA ASN A 71 15.54 12.23 -13.95
C ASN A 71 16.26 13.53 -14.32
N ASN A 72 15.57 14.47 -14.97
CA ASN A 72 16.13 15.77 -15.35
C ASN A 72 16.00 16.84 -14.25
N SER A 73 15.34 16.54 -13.13
CA SER A 73 15.28 17.45 -11.99
C SER A 73 16.68 17.71 -11.39
N SER A 74 16.85 18.84 -10.71
CA SER A 74 18.12 19.15 -10.03
C SER A 74 18.29 18.33 -8.75
N ALA A 75 19.54 18.15 -8.29
CA ALA A 75 19.81 17.53 -7.00
C ALA A 75 19.13 18.30 -5.84
N THR A 76 19.13 19.63 -5.90
CA THR A 76 18.43 20.49 -4.93
C THR A 76 16.93 20.24 -4.93
N THR A 77 16.30 20.12 -6.10
CA THR A 77 14.87 19.82 -6.22
C THR A 77 14.54 18.49 -5.55
N ARG A 78 15.30 17.43 -5.85
CA ARG A 78 15.09 16.11 -5.24
C ARG A 78 15.38 16.07 -3.74
N SER A 79 16.29 16.91 -3.24
CA SER A 79 16.63 16.97 -1.81
C SER A 79 15.57 17.66 -0.96
N ASN A 80 14.68 18.47 -1.56
CA ASN A 80 13.69 19.28 -0.85
C ASN A 80 12.29 18.63 -0.82
N LEU A 81 12.18 17.39 -1.29
CA LEU A 81 10.98 16.56 -1.26
C LEU A 81 11.11 15.49 -0.16
#